data_AF-A0A7H8PMQ5-F1
#
_entry.id   AF-A0A7H8PMQ5-F1
#
_cell.length_a   1.000
_cell.length_b   1.000
_cell.length_c   1.000
_cell.angle_alpha   90.00
_cell.angle_beta   90.00
_cell.angle_gamma   90.00
#
_symmetry.space_group_name_H-M   'P 1'
#
loop_
_entity.id
_entity.type
_entity.pdbx_description
1 polymer ?
#
loop_
_entity_poly.entity_id
_entity_poly.type
_entity_poly.pdbx_seq_one_letter_code
_entity_poly.pdbx_strand_id
1 'polypeptide(L)'
;MYTKGEKLSLLSEMIALAKSDKELKENEYGFILAVASQLGVSENEVADLMKKKVEKKILQPEAQRILQFHRLVLLMNVDQESALVEIEKIREIGLSMGLRREAIDTVLKEMHSYKDKVIPPNELIEIFKRFYN
;
A
#
# COMPACT_ATOMS: atom_id res chain seq x y z
N MET A 1 8.76 1.20 -16.15
CA MET A 1 9.77 0.79 -15.13
C MET A 1 9.84 1.90 -14.09
N TYR A 2 9.84 1.60 -12.79
CA TYR A 2 9.95 2.62 -11.74
C TYR A 2 11.38 3.18 -11.65
N THR A 3 11.50 4.48 -11.44
CA THR A 3 12.77 5.13 -11.05
C THR A 3 13.17 4.72 -9.64
N LYS A 4 14.45 4.87 -9.28
CA LYS A 4 14.92 4.60 -7.90
C LYS A 4 14.14 5.39 -6.85
N GLY A 5 13.88 6.68 -7.10
CA GLY A 5 13.13 7.52 -6.19
C GLY A 5 11.67 7.08 -6.00
N GLU A 6 11.01 6.61 -7.06
CA GLU A 6 9.65 6.07 -6.95
C GLU A 6 9.63 4.79 -6.11
N LYS A 7 10.56 3.86 -6.34
CA LYS A 7 10.65 2.61 -5.54
C LYS A 7 10.81 2.90 -4.05
N LEU A 8 11.68 3.84 -3.70
CA LEU A 8 11.89 4.25 -2.30
C LEU A 8 10.65 4.95 -1.72
N SER A 9 9.93 5.74 -2.52
CA SER A 9 8.67 6.35 -2.10
C SER A 9 7.60 5.29 -1.78
N LEU A 10 7.46 4.27 -2.64
CA LEU A 10 6.48 3.19 -2.44
C LEU A 10 6.75 2.42 -1.14
N LEU A 11 8.01 2.09 -0.88
CA LEU A 11 8.40 1.39 0.34
C LEU A 11 8.26 2.28 1.59
N SER A 12 8.54 3.58 1.46
CA SER A 12 8.33 4.56 2.53
C SER A 12 6.86 4.65 2.96
N GLU A 13 5.92 4.58 2.02
CA GLU A 13 4.48 4.54 2.31
C GLU A 13 4.08 3.26 3.05
N MET A 14 4.63 2.12 2.65
CA MET A 14 4.39 0.83 3.33
C MET A 14 4.91 0.86 4.77
N ILE A 15 6.13 1.38 4.97
CA ILE A 15 6.72 1.54 6.30
C ILE A 15 5.89 2.52 7.15
N ALA A 16 5.38 3.61 6.55
CA ALA A 16 4.55 4.57 7.25
C ALA A 16 3.20 3.99 7.68
N LEU A 17 2.63 3.07 6.90
CA LEU A 17 1.41 2.35 7.24
C LEU A 17 1.64 1.39 8.41
N ALA A 18 2.64 0.51 8.30
CA ALA A 18 2.92 -0.50 9.32
C ALA A 18 3.39 0.08 10.66
N LYS A 19 3.90 1.32 10.68
CA LYS A 19 4.26 2.04 11.92
C LYS A 19 3.13 2.91 12.48
N SER A 20 1.91 2.82 11.94
CA SER A 20 0.84 3.78 12.28
C SER A 20 0.16 3.52 13.63
N ASP A 21 0.00 2.27 14.05
CA ASP A 21 -0.71 1.91 15.29
C ASP A 21 0.20 1.22 16.34
N LYS A 22 1.20 0.42 15.92
CA LYS A 22 2.02 -0.44 16.80
C LYS A 22 3.47 -0.61 16.32
N GLU A 23 4.24 -1.38 17.08
CA GLU A 23 5.52 -1.90 16.62
C GLU A 23 5.33 -2.74 15.36
N LEU A 24 6.18 -2.50 14.36
CA LEU A 24 6.22 -3.26 13.12
C LEU A 24 6.43 -4.75 13.43
N LYS A 25 5.45 -5.59 13.09
CA LYS A 25 5.50 -7.04 13.29
C LYS A 25 6.42 -7.70 12.26
N GLU A 26 6.95 -8.88 12.59
CA GLU A 26 7.89 -9.61 11.72
C GLU A 26 7.29 -9.98 10.35
N ASN A 27 6.00 -10.34 10.33
CA ASN A 27 5.28 -10.67 9.10
C ASN A 27 5.07 -9.45 8.18
N GLU A 28 4.74 -8.29 8.75
CA GLU A 28 4.66 -7.02 8.01
C GLU A 28 6.02 -6.62 7.43
N TYR A 29 7.08 -6.72 8.23
CA TYR A 29 8.44 -6.45 7.75
C TYR A 29 8.85 -7.42 6.65
N GLY A 30 8.57 -8.71 6.80
CA GLY A 30 8.80 -9.74 5.77
C GLY A 30 8.07 -9.42 4.47
N PHE A 31 6.82 -8.92 4.54
CA PHE A 31 6.07 -8.49 3.37
C PHE A 31 6.72 -7.27 2.69
N ILE A 32 7.15 -6.27 3.46
CA ILE A 32 7.88 -5.09 2.94
C ILE A 32 9.16 -5.53 2.22
N LEU A 33 9.93 -6.46 2.78
CA LEU A 33 11.14 -7.00 2.15
C LEU A 33 10.85 -7.76 0.87
N ALA A 34 9.77 -8.54 0.83
CA ALA A 34 9.34 -9.24 -0.39
C ALA A 34 9.01 -8.26 -1.52
N VAL A 35 8.29 -7.18 -1.21
CA VAL A 35 8.00 -6.11 -2.18
C VAL A 35 9.27 -5.36 -2.59
N ALA A 36 10.18 -5.08 -1.64
CA ALA A 36 11.45 -4.43 -1.94
C ALA A 36 12.30 -5.26 -2.92
N SER A 37 12.37 -6.57 -2.71
CA SER A 37 13.05 -7.51 -3.62
C SER A 37 12.46 -7.46 -5.04
N GLN A 38 11.14 -7.49 -5.17
CA GLN A 38 10.46 -7.36 -6.47
C GLN A 38 10.72 -6.02 -7.16
N LEU A 39 10.90 -4.95 -6.39
CA LEU A 39 11.26 -3.63 -6.89
C LEU A 39 12.77 -3.50 -7.19
N GLY A 40 13.60 -4.48 -6.82
CA GLY A 40 15.05 -4.41 -6.92
C GLY A 40 15.66 -3.39 -5.95
N VAL A 41 15.10 -3.29 -4.74
CA VAL A 41 15.62 -2.49 -3.63
C VAL A 41 16.20 -3.45 -2.60
N SER A 42 17.40 -3.15 -2.12
CA SER A 42 18.10 -4.01 -1.15
C SER A 42 17.51 -3.88 0.26
N GLU A 43 17.69 -4.90 1.09
CA GLU A 43 17.31 -4.86 2.51
C GLU A 43 18.01 -3.72 3.26
N ASN A 44 19.28 -3.42 2.93
CA ASN A 44 19.99 -2.27 3.49
C ASN A 44 19.28 -0.95 3.18
N GLU A 45 18.79 -0.77 1.95
CA GLU A 45 18.01 0.41 1.59
C GLU A 45 16.68 0.47 2.35
N VAL A 46 16.02 -0.67 2.58
CA VAL A 46 14.81 -0.72 3.43
C VAL A 46 15.14 -0.34 4.87
N ALA A 47 16.24 -0.85 5.43
CA ALA A 47 16.70 -0.49 6.77
C ALA A 47 17.04 1.00 6.90
N ASP A 48 17.52 1.63 5.82
CA ASP A 48 17.72 3.09 5.77
C ASP A 48 16.39 3.86 5.72
N LEU A 49 15.41 3.38 4.95
CA LEU A 49 14.05 3.95 4.92
C LEU A 49 13.36 3.90 6.30
N MET A 50 13.69 2.88 7.10
CA MET A 50 13.16 2.77 8.47
C MET A 50 13.64 3.89 9.39
N LYS A 51 14.79 4.51 9.09
CA LYS A 51 15.42 5.57 9.88
C LYS A 51 15.19 6.97 9.31
N LYS A 52 14.95 7.08 8.00
CA LYS A 52 14.89 8.37 7.28
C LYS A 52 13.59 8.51 6.51
N LYS A 53 12.95 9.68 6.64
CA LYS A 53 11.84 10.06 5.77
C LYS A 53 12.39 10.36 4.37
N VAL A 54 11.75 9.79 3.35
CA VAL A 54 12.05 10.08 1.94
C VAL A 54 10.94 10.95 1.36
N GLU A 55 11.31 11.76 0.39
CA GLU A 55 10.36 12.55 -0.39
C GLU A 55 9.34 11.63 -1.06
N LYS A 56 8.05 11.94 -0.86
CA LYS A 56 6.95 11.21 -1.50
C LYS A 56 6.89 11.58 -2.97
N LYS A 57 6.82 10.57 -3.83
CA LYS A 57 6.66 10.71 -5.28
C LYS A 57 5.32 10.15 -5.72
N ILE A 58 4.50 11.00 -6.32
CA ILE A 58 3.24 10.58 -6.94
C ILE A 58 3.55 9.89 -8.26
N LEU A 59 3.18 8.62 -8.38
CA LEU A 59 3.33 7.86 -9.61
C LEU A 59 2.42 8.44 -10.71
N GLN A 60 2.98 8.68 -11.90
CA GLN A 60 2.23 9.28 -13.01
C GLN A 60 1.09 8.37 -13.51
N PRO A 61 1.31 7.07 -13.76
CA PRO A 61 0.24 6.20 -14.25
C PRO A 61 -0.69 5.80 -13.10
N GLU A 62 -1.99 5.99 -13.26
CA GLU A 62 -2.99 5.62 -12.26
C GLU A 62 -2.97 4.12 -11.94
N ALA A 63 -2.75 3.27 -12.95
CA ALA A 63 -2.59 1.82 -12.75
C ALA A 63 -1.46 1.48 -11.75
N GLN A 64 -0.38 2.26 -11.73
CA GLN A 64 0.69 2.04 -10.75
C GLN A 64 0.29 2.50 -9.35
N ARG A 65 -0.52 3.56 -9.23
CA ARG A 65 -1.08 4.02 -7.96
C ARG A 65 -2.07 3.02 -7.38
N ILE A 66 -2.92 2.46 -8.25
CA ILE A 66 -3.84 1.36 -7.92
C ILE A 66 -3.08 0.13 -7.43
N LEU A 67 -1.99 -0.26 -8.12
CA LEU A 67 -1.15 -1.37 -7.70
C LEU A 67 -0.47 -1.11 -6.35
N GLN A 68 -0.01 0.12 -6.10
CA GLN A 68 0.56 0.48 -4.81
C GLN A 68 -0.49 0.45 -3.69
N PHE A 69 -1.69 0.96 -3.96
CA PHE A 69 -2.81 0.89 -3.03
C PHE A 69 -3.17 -0.56 -2.69
N HIS A 70 -3.16 -1.45 -3.69
CA HIS A 70 -3.34 -2.90 -3.46
C HIS A 70 -2.29 -3.48 -2.52
N ARG A 71 -1.01 -3.12 -2.68
CA ARG A 71 0.08 -3.55 -1.77
C ARG A 71 -0.13 -3.06 -0.34
N LEU A 72 -0.66 -1.85 -0.15
CA LEU A 72 -0.97 -1.31 1.17
C LEU A 72 -2.14 -2.07 1.82
N VAL A 73 -3.19 -2.36 1.07
CA VAL A 73 -4.31 -3.18 1.55
C VAL A 73 -3.84 -4.59 1.89
N LEU A 74 -2.95 -5.19 1.09
CA LEU A 74 -2.33 -6.48 1.44
C LEU A 74 -1.57 -6.39 2.75
N LEU A 75 -0.69 -5.39 2.91
CA LEU A 75 0.12 -5.18 4.10
C LEU A 75 -0.74 -5.09 5.38
N MET A 76 -1.80 -4.28 5.37
CA MET A 76 -2.75 -4.14 6.49
C MET A 76 -3.49 -5.44 6.86
N ASN A 77 -3.54 -6.41 5.95
CA ASN A 77 -4.24 -7.68 6.18
C ASN A 77 -3.29 -8.86 6.40
N VAL A 78 -1.97 -8.64 6.44
CA VAL A 78 -0.96 -9.71 6.60
C VAL A 78 -1.15 -10.48 7.91
N ASP A 79 -1.57 -9.81 8.99
CA ASP A 79 -1.81 -10.41 10.31
C ASP A 79 -3.30 -10.64 10.61
N GLN A 80 -4.19 -10.34 9.64
CA GLN A 80 -5.66 -10.37 9.76
C GLN A 80 -6.27 -9.42 10.82
N GLU A 81 -5.44 -8.61 11.50
CA GLU A 81 -5.81 -7.70 12.59
C GLU A 81 -5.81 -6.24 12.12
N SER A 82 -6.67 -5.86 11.18
CA SER A 82 -6.73 -4.47 10.73
C SER A 82 -7.34 -3.56 11.80
N ALA A 83 -6.54 -2.65 12.37
CA ALA A 83 -7.04 -1.64 13.29
C ALA A 83 -7.77 -0.52 12.54
N LEU A 84 -8.75 0.13 13.18
CA LEU A 84 -9.44 1.30 12.60
C LEU A 84 -8.46 2.41 12.17
N VAL A 85 -7.37 2.57 12.93
CA VAL A 85 -6.30 3.54 12.65
C VAL A 85 -5.62 3.26 11.30
N GLU A 86 -5.40 1.99 10.95
CA GLU A 86 -4.76 1.60 9.69
C GLU A 86 -5.70 1.79 8.49
N ILE A 87 -7.00 1.54 8.67
CA ILE A 87 -8.03 1.79 7.65
C ILE A 87 -8.06 3.28 7.30
N GLU A 88 -8.09 4.16 8.31
CA GLU A 88 -8.01 5.60 8.09
C GLU A 88 -6.67 5.97 7.42
N LYS A 89 -5.57 5.33 7.82
CA LYS A 89 -4.26 5.62 7.24
C LYS A 89 -4.17 5.24 5.77
N ILE A 90 -4.72 4.09 5.37
CA ILE A 90 -4.81 3.67 3.97
C ILE A 90 -5.68 4.63 3.18
N ARG A 91 -6.80 5.09 3.75
CA ARG A 91 -7.65 6.09 3.09
C ARG A 91 -6.88 7.38 2.84
N GLU A 92 -6.16 7.90 3.83
CA GLU A 92 -5.31 9.09 3.67
C GLU A 92 -4.26 8.91 2.58
N ILE A 93 -3.54 7.78 2.61
CA ILE A 93 -2.49 7.49 1.64
C ILE A 93 -3.08 7.39 0.23
N GLY A 94 -4.19 6.65 0.05
CA GLY A 94 -4.87 6.53 -1.25
C GLY A 94 -5.32 7.88 -1.82
N LEU A 95 -5.89 8.74 -0.98
CA LEU A 95 -6.26 10.10 -1.38
C LEU A 95 -5.04 10.93 -1.77
N SER A 96 -3.93 10.82 -1.03
CA SER A 96 -2.68 11.53 -1.35
C SER A 96 -2.03 11.07 -2.65
N MET A 97 -2.31 9.84 -3.09
CA MET A 97 -1.94 9.33 -4.40
C MET A 97 -2.86 9.88 -5.51
N GLY A 98 -3.96 10.56 -5.20
CA GLY A 98 -4.93 10.99 -6.20
C GLY A 98 -5.82 9.86 -6.70
N LEU A 99 -6.05 8.84 -5.87
CA LEU A 99 -7.10 7.85 -6.11
C LEU A 99 -8.45 8.41 -5.67
N ARG A 100 -9.52 8.07 -6.39
CA ARG A 100 -10.88 8.52 -6.07
C ARG A 100 -11.37 7.95 -4.75
N ARG A 101 -11.98 8.81 -3.92
CA ARG A 101 -12.49 8.46 -2.59
C ARG A 101 -13.47 7.29 -2.66
N GLU A 102 -14.39 7.34 -3.61
CA GLU A 102 -15.43 6.34 -3.81
C GLU A 102 -14.84 4.97 -4.14
N ALA A 103 -13.76 4.92 -4.94
CA ALA A 103 -13.07 3.68 -5.26
C ALA A 103 -12.31 3.12 -4.04
N ILE A 104 -11.63 3.98 -3.28
CA ILE A 104 -10.95 3.61 -2.03
C ILE A 104 -11.95 3.02 -1.03
N ASP A 105 -13.05 3.73 -0.78
CA ASP A 105 -14.08 3.30 0.18
C ASP A 105 -14.77 2.00 -0.28
N THR A 106 -14.95 1.82 -1.60
CA THR A 106 -15.47 0.57 -2.16
C THR A 106 -14.51 -0.60 -1.89
N VAL A 107 -13.20 -0.44 -2.11
CA VAL A 107 -12.20 -1.47 -1.79
C VAL A 107 -12.22 -1.81 -0.30
N LEU A 108 -12.17 -0.79 0.58
CA LEU A 108 -12.17 -1.00 2.03
C LEU A 108 -13.46 -1.65 2.55
N LYS A 109 -14.59 -1.46 1.84
CA LYS A 109 -15.85 -2.13 2.15
C LYS A 109 -15.88 -3.56 1.61
N GLU A 110 -15.56 -3.75 0.33
CA GLU A 110 -15.69 -5.04 -0.36
C GLU A 110 -14.68 -6.07 0.15
N MET A 111 -13.51 -5.64 0.67
CA MET A 111 -12.51 -6.55 1.23
C MET A 111 -13.07 -7.47 2.31
N HIS A 112 -14.05 -7.02 3.10
CA HIS A 112 -14.70 -7.84 4.13
C HIS A 112 -15.47 -9.05 3.59
N SER A 113 -15.72 -9.11 2.28
CA SER A 113 -16.37 -10.25 1.62
C SER A 113 -15.40 -11.38 1.28
N TYR A 114 -14.09 -11.17 1.46
CA TYR A 114 -13.04 -12.14 1.16
C TYR A 114 -12.48 -12.73 2.45
N LYS A 115 -12.20 -14.04 2.46
CA LYS A 115 -11.76 -14.79 3.65
C LYS A 115 -10.56 -14.14 4.35
N ASP A 116 -9.57 -13.71 3.57
CA ASP A 116 -8.34 -13.09 4.08
C ASP A 116 -8.35 -11.56 3.94
N LYS A 117 -9.51 -10.97 3.66
CA LYS A 117 -9.68 -9.54 3.34
C LYS A 117 -8.81 -9.06 2.17
N VAL A 118 -8.40 -9.98 1.30
CA VAL A 118 -7.61 -9.71 0.10
C VAL A 118 -8.51 -9.70 -1.11
N ILE A 119 -8.63 -8.53 -1.76
CA ILE A 119 -9.30 -8.40 -3.06
C ILE A 119 -8.36 -8.90 -4.17
N PRO A 120 -8.82 -9.78 -5.08
CA PRO A 120 -8.06 -10.18 -6.25
C PRO A 120 -7.71 -8.97 -7.15
N PRO A 121 -6.53 -8.96 -7.80
CA PRO A 121 -6.11 -7.83 -8.65
C PRO A 121 -7.13 -7.44 -9.74
N ASN A 122 -7.81 -8.43 -10.33
CA ASN A 122 -8.81 -8.18 -11.39
C ASN A 122 -10.02 -7.41 -10.84
N GLU A 123 -10.55 -7.82 -9.68
CA GLU A 123 -11.68 -7.15 -9.02
C GLU A 123 -11.32 -5.73 -8.61
N LEU A 124 -10.10 -5.53 -8.08
CA LEU A 124 -9.62 -4.21 -7.72
C LEU A 124 -9.57 -3.27 -8.93
N ILE A 125 -9.06 -3.74 -10.08
CA ILE A 125 -9.06 -2.96 -11.32
C ILE A 125 -10.51 -2.60 -11.74
N GLU A 126 -11.45 -3.54 -11.66
CA GLU A 126 -12.85 -3.29 -11.99
C GLU A 126 -13.50 -2.27 -11.06
N ILE A 127 -13.22 -2.30 -9.75
CA ILE A 127 -13.67 -1.27 -8.81
C ILE A 127 -13.18 0.10 -9.27
N PHE A 128 -11.88 0.26 -9.53
CA PHE A 128 -11.33 1.56 -9.93
C PHE A 128 -11.88 2.01 -11.29
N LYS A 129 -12.07 1.10 -12.25
CA LYS A 129 -12.67 1.37 -13.57
C LYS A 129 -14.08 1.95 -13.49
N ARG A 130 -14.94 1.46 -12.59
CA ARG A 130 -16.33 1.94 -12.42
C ARG A 130 -16.42 3.43 -12.12
N PHE A 131 -15.37 4.00 -11.54
CA PHE A 131 -15.33 5.42 -11.17
C PHE A 131 -14.56 6.28 -12.19
N TYR A 132 -14.06 5.70 -13.30
CA TYR A 132 -13.58 6.49 -14.43
C TYR A 132 -14.79 6.96 -15.25
N ASN A 133 -14.93 8.28 -15.33
CA ASN A 133 -15.71 8.96 -16.36
C ASN A 133 -14.75 9.81 -17.19
#